data_AF-F8KSY8-F1
#
_entry.id   AF-F8KSY8-F1
#
_cell.length_a   1.000
_cell.length_b   1.000
_cell.length_c   1.000
_cell.angle_alpha   90.00
_cell.angle_beta   90.00
_cell.angle_gamma   90.00
#
_symmetry.space_group_name_H-M   'P 1'
#
loop_
_entity.id
_entity.type
_entity.pdbx_description
1 polymer ?
#
loop_
_entity_poly.entity_id
_entity_poly.type
_entity_poly.pdbx_seq_one_letter_code
_entity_poly.pdbx_strand_id
1 'polypeptide(L)'
;MSILKLQIRVFRFDATHQYNPSYPLCIVEYLPEWRLKDVLEHIPFPDFGYDETHLGLKINQIAIFENLLVSDLVQRFSAEWVLEPLAAEYALKDLLMDESAILSQYQSFLQSAPFLSASEQSELAKYININFITPKKQAGYYGDGFFLYVGWLMNRYPTRARDFLQSIAHDKYGVMHFVSLKNYLYPPSDRLDEAIYDLQKMLTHGSACPIANNTWAHVGKNLALKYAFPPKQTPPRQQSGIFYL
;
A
#
# COMPACT_ATOMS: atom_id res chain seq x y z
N MET A 1 9.45 -16.27 -37.34
CA MET A 1 8.59 -15.66 -36.29
C MET A 1 9.02 -14.21 -36.16
N SER A 2 8.09 -13.25 -36.20
CA SER A 2 8.45 -11.83 -36.05
C SER A 2 8.84 -11.58 -34.60
N ILE A 3 10.08 -11.17 -34.38
CA ILE A 3 10.60 -10.83 -33.06
C ILE A 3 9.98 -9.51 -32.63
N LEU A 4 9.31 -9.51 -31.47
CA LEU A 4 8.72 -8.30 -30.88
C LEU A 4 9.77 -7.55 -30.07
N LYS A 5 9.65 -6.23 -29.97
CA LYS A 5 10.65 -5.36 -29.35
C LYS A 5 10.03 -4.50 -28.26
N LEU A 6 10.68 -4.43 -27.10
CA LEU A 6 10.42 -3.46 -26.05
C LEU A 6 11.52 -2.41 -26.05
N GLN A 7 11.13 -1.15 -25.91
CA GLN A 7 12.04 -0.05 -25.65
C GLN A 7 11.99 0.26 -24.16
N ILE A 8 13.10 0.04 -23.45
CA ILE A 8 13.11 0.09 -22.00
C ILE A 8 14.14 1.12 -21.53
N ARG A 9 13.69 2.13 -20.81
CA ARG A 9 14.55 3.02 -20.02
C ARG A 9 14.68 2.42 -18.63
N VAL A 10 15.87 1.98 -18.28
CA VAL A 10 16.11 1.25 -17.03
C VAL A 10 16.76 2.19 -16.03
N PHE A 11 16.19 2.33 -14.83
CA PHE A 11 16.85 3.00 -13.71
C PHE A 11 18.14 2.24 -13.38
N ARG A 12 19.28 2.94 -13.51
CA ARG A 12 20.60 2.43 -13.17
C ARG A 12 21.20 3.26 -12.05
N PHE A 13 21.59 2.59 -10.98
CA PHE A 13 22.16 3.22 -9.79
C PHE A 13 22.97 2.20 -9.00
N ASP A 14 24.02 2.65 -8.33
CA ASP A 14 24.76 1.85 -7.36
C ASP A 14 25.12 2.74 -6.17
N ALA A 15 24.54 2.47 -5.01
CA ALA A 15 24.72 3.25 -3.79
C ALA A 15 26.19 3.31 -3.32
N THR A 16 27.03 2.38 -3.76
CA THR A 16 28.45 2.30 -3.36
C THR A 16 29.39 3.05 -4.32
N HIS A 17 29.00 3.23 -5.59
CA HIS A 17 29.88 3.75 -6.63
C HIS A 17 29.38 5.02 -7.34
N GLN A 18 28.08 5.33 -7.27
CA GLN A 18 27.45 6.38 -8.07
C GLN A 18 26.75 7.43 -7.21
N TYR A 19 26.92 8.70 -7.59
CA TYR A 19 26.25 9.82 -6.92
C TYR A 19 24.84 10.08 -7.44
N ASN A 20 24.57 9.82 -8.73
CA ASN A 20 23.29 10.12 -9.36
C ASN A 20 22.81 8.93 -10.21
N PRO A 21 21.51 8.63 -10.21
CA PRO A 21 20.95 7.61 -11.08
C PRO A 21 20.95 8.05 -12.55
N SER A 22 20.89 7.07 -13.45
CA SER A 22 20.76 7.28 -14.90
C SER A 22 19.67 6.40 -15.50
N TYR A 23 19.22 6.71 -16.72
CA TYR A 23 18.16 5.99 -17.43
C TYR A 23 18.59 5.62 -18.86
N PRO A 24 19.59 4.73 -19.03
CA PRO A 24 19.94 4.24 -20.36
C PRO A 24 18.75 3.54 -21.01
N LEU A 25 18.61 3.78 -22.32
CA LEU A 25 17.65 3.08 -23.17
C LEU A 25 18.29 1.77 -23.66
N CYS A 26 17.58 0.66 -23.48
CA CYS A 26 17.89 -0.61 -24.12
C CYS A 26 16.69 -1.10 -24.94
N ILE A 27 16.96 -2.01 -25.87
CA ILE A 27 15.95 -2.69 -26.66
C ILE A 27 16.02 -4.17 -26.29
N VAL A 28 14.92 -4.71 -25.79
CA VAL A 28 14.79 -6.13 -25.46
C VAL A 28 13.87 -6.78 -26.48
N GLU A 29 14.40 -7.80 -27.15
CA GLU A 29 13.63 -8.67 -28.04
C GLU A 29 12.92 -9.73 -27.20
N TYR A 30 11.62 -9.93 -27.39
CA TYR A 30 10.83 -10.85 -26.57
C TYR A 30 9.93 -11.77 -27.40
N LEU A 31 9.55 -12.91 -26.81
CA LEU A 31 8.59 -13.85 -27.37
C LEU A 31 7.21 -13.67 -26.72
N PRO A 32 6.10 -13.98 -27.40
CA PRO A 32 4.74 -13.78 -26.87
C PRO A 32 4.45 -14.46 -25.52
N GLU A 33 5.13 -15.57 -25.24
CA GLU A 33 5.01 -16.37 -24.02
C GLU A 33 5.90 -15.88 -22.87
N TRP A 34 6.78 -14.91 -23.12
CA TRP A 34 7.64 -14.34 -22.09
C TRP A 34 6.82 -13.68 -21.00
N ARG A 35 7.40 -13.72 -19.80
CA ARG A 35 6.95 -13.02 -18.62
C ARG A 35 7.93 -11.91 -18.25
N LEU A 36 7.53 -11.10 -17.29
CA LEU A 36 8.31 -9.96 -16.82
C LEU A 36 9.73 -10.37 -16.40
N LYS A 37 9.90 -11.49 -15.68
CA LYS A 37 11.22 -12.00 -15.30
C LYS A 37 12.12 -12.30 -16.50
N ASP A 38 11.57 -12.92 -17.56
CA ASP A 38 12.33 -13.19 -18.78
C ASP A 38 12.85 -11.87 -19.39
N VAL A 39 12.03 -10.80 -19.40
CA VAL A 39 12.47 -9.48 -19.86
C VAL A 39 13.60 -8.91 -19.00
N LEU A 40 13.50 -9.02 -17.67
CA LEU A 40 14.53 -8.52 -16.74
C LEU A 40 15.86 -9.25 -16.92
N GLU A 41 15.83 -10.58 -17.11
CA GLU A 41 17.02 -11.41 -17.37
C GLU A 41 17.70 -11.06 -18.71
N HIS A 42 16.94 -10.56 -19.68
CA HIS A 42 17.43 -10.18 -21.01
C HIS A 42 17.76 -8.69 -21.14
N ILE A 43 17.74 -7.93 -20.05
CA ILE A 43 18.28 -6.57 -20.06
C ILE A 43 19.79 -6.66 -20.34
N PRO A 44 20.32 -5.95 -21.35
CA PRO A 44 21.70 -6.12 -21.84
C PRO A 44 22.72 -5.39 -20.95
N PHE A 45 22.56 -5.50 -19.63
CA PHE A 45 23.46 -4.95 -18.62
C PHE A 45 23.90 -6.09 -17.69
N PRO A 46 25.17 -6.52 -17.76
CA PRO A 46 25.65 -7.73 -17.09
C PRO A 46 25.63 -7.65 -15.56
N ASP A 47 25.55 -6.44 -15.01
CA ASP A 47 25.56 -6.17 -13.58
C ASP A 47 24.20 -5.68 -13.05
N PHE A 48 23.14 -5.86 -13.84
CA PHE A 48 21.79 -5.39 -13.50
C PHE A 48 21.23 -6.07 -12.24
N GLY A 49 20.88 -5.28 -11.23
CA GLY A 49 20.33 -5.77 -9.96
C GLY A 49 18.79 -5.74 -9.93
N TYR A 50 18.17 -6.88 -9.64
CA TYR A 50 16.76 -6.98 -9.27
C TYR A 50 16.52 -8.18 -8.33
N ASP A 51 15.38 -8.21 -7.63
CA ASP A 51 15.03 -9.34 -6.75
C ASP A 51 14.41 -10.49 -7.55
N GLU A 52 15.15 -11.59 -7.66
CA GLU A 52 14.73 -12.81 -8.35
C GLU A 52 13.65 -13.59 -7.60
N THR A 53 13.56 -13.44 -6.28
CA THR A 53 12.64 -14.20 -5.42
C THR A 53 11.31 -13.46 -5.28
N HIS A 54 11.36 -12.19 -4.90
CA HIS A 54 10.20 -11.35 -4.63
C HIS A 54 10.17 -10.19 -5.60
N LEU A 55 9.48 -10.40 -6.73
CA LEU A 55 9.38 -9.37 -7.75
C LEU A 55 8.67 -8.13 -7.18
N GLY A 56 9.30 -6.96 -7.32
CA GLY A 56 8.76 -5.69 -6.88
C GLY A 56 9.45 -4.54 -7.60
N LEU A 57 8.76 -3.94 -8.56
CA LEU A 57 9.29 -2.82 -9.35
C LEU A 57 8.16 -1.93 -9.86
N LYS A 58 8.52 -0.83 -10.51
CA LYS A 58 7.58 0.04 -11.21
C LYS A 58 7.82 -0.01 -12.72
N ILE A 59 6.72 -0.12 -13.48
CA ILE A 59 6.69 0.15 -14.91
C ILE A 59 5.87 1.41 -15.12
N ASN A 60 6.49 2.46 -15.68
CA ASN A 60 5.84 3.75 -15.91
C ASN A 60 5.14 4.29 -14.65
N GLN A 61 5.85 4.23 -13.51
CA GLN A 61 5.38 4.64 -12.17
C GLN A 61 4.28 3.76 -11.54
N ILE A 62 3.88 2.65 -12.17
CA ILE A 62 2.88 1.70 -11.63
C ILE A 62 3.58 0.48 -11.04
N ALA A 63 3.29 0.17 -9.79
CA ALA A 63 3.90 -0.94 -9.07
C ALA A 63 3.40 -2.30 -9.59
N ILE A 64 4.33 -3.25 -9.73
CA ILE A 64 4.08 -4.63 -10.16
C ILE A 64 4.80 -5.56 -9.19
N PHE A 65 4.07 -6.54 -8.68
CA PHE A 65 4.58 -7.55 -7.74
C PHE A 65 4.47 -8.98 -8.28
N GLU A 66 3.98 -9.14 -9.50
CA GLU A 66 3.66 -10.44 -10.09
C GLU A 66 4.44 -10.64 -11.40
N ASN A 67 4.84 -11.89 -11.65
CA ASN A 67 5.53 -12.26 -12.89
C ASN A 67 4.52 -12.42 -14.04
N LEU A 68 3.99 -11.30 -14.54
CA LEU A 68 2.93 -11.23 -15.56
C LEU A 68 3.45 -11.51 -16.98
N LEU A 69 2.56 -11.88 -17.89
CA LEU A 69 2.89 -12.03 -19.31
C LEU A 69 3.25 -10.68 -19.93
N VAL A 70 4.27 -10.67 -20.79
CA VAL A 70 4.71 -9.45 -21.48
C VAL A 70 3.61 -8.91 -22.38
N SER A 71 2.81 -9.77 -23.00
CA SER A 71 1.67 -9.37 -23.83
C SER A 71 0.64 -8.55 -23.05
N ASP A 72 0.28 -8.96 -21.83
CA ASP A 72 -0.63 -8.22 -20.95
C ASP A 72 -0.03 -6.87 -20.52
N LEU A 73 1.26 -6.87 -20.20
CA LEU A 73 2.00 -5.66 -19.85
C LEU A 73 2.07 -4.68 -21.02
N VAL A 74 2.32 -5.15 -22.24
CA VAL A 74 2.35 -4.32 -23.45
C VAL A 74 0.96 -3.76 -23.76
N GLN A 75 -0.11 -4.54 -23.58
CA GLN A 75 -1.47 -4.04 -23.73
C GLN A 75 -1.77 -2.90 -22.75
N ARG A 76 -1.24 -2.98 -21.52
CA ARG A 76 -1.44 -1.95 -20.49
C ARG A 76 -0.52 -0.74 -20.64
N PHE A 77 0.77 -0.95 -20.88
CA PHE A 77 1.83 0.04 -20.76
C PHE A 77 2.46 0.45 -22.10
N SER A 78 1.98 -0.11 -23.22
CA SER A 78 2.61 -0.05 -24.54
C SER A 78 3.96 -0.78 -24.60
N ALA A 79 4.69 -0.65 -25.71
CA ALA A 79 6.02 -1.23 -25.88
C ALA A 79 7.16 -0.34 -25.35
N GLU A 80 6.83 0.83 -24.77
CA GLU A 80 7.78 1.78 -24.18
C GLU A 80 7.66 1.77 -22.66
N TRP A 81 8.69 1.25 -21.99
CA TRP A 81 8.70 1.08 -20.54
C TRP A 81 9.79 1.93 -19.89
N VAL A 82 9.46 2.52 -18.75
CA VAL A 82 10.42 3.04 -17.78
C VAL A 82 10.39 2.10 -16.59
N LEU A 83 11.51 1.40 -16.35
CA LEU A 83 11.67 0.51 -15.20
C LEU A 83 12.36 1.23 -14.06
N GLU A 84 11.72 1.23 -12.91
CA GLU A 84 12.21 1.87 -11.69
C GLU A 84 12.08 0.93 -10.49
N PRO A 85 12.95 1.08 -9.47
CA PRO A 85 12.74 0.45 -8.18
C PRO A 85 11.41 0.94 -7.58
N LEU A 86 10.90 0.24 -6.57
CA LEU A 86 9.69 0.66 -5.86
C LEU A 86 9.86 2.08 -5.27
N ALA A 87 11.03 2.38 -4.70
CA ALA A 87 11.41 3.72 -4.27
C ALA A 87 12.90 3.97 -4.50
N ALA A 88 13.22 4.98 -5.32
CA ALA A 88 14.59 5.28 -5.72
C ALA A 88 15.47 5.73 -4.55
N GLU A 89 14.90 6.37 -3.53
CA GLU A 89 15.61 6.79 -2.32
C GLU A 89 16.11 5.63 -1.45
N TYR A 90 15.58 4.42 -1.66
CA TYR A 90 16.00 3.20 -0.96
C TYR A 90 16.64 2.19 -1.93
N ALA A 91 17.02 2.60 -3.15
CA ALA A 91 17.69 1.69 -4.08
C ALA A 91 19.13 1.41 -3.63
N LEU A 92 19.50 0.15 -3.50
CA LEU A 92 20.90 -0.28 -3.29
C LEU A 92 21.64 -0.36 -4.62
N LYS A 93 21.02 -1.07 -5.57
CA LYS A 93 21.57 -1.29 -6.90
C LYS A 93 20.45 -1.54 -7.89
N ASP A 94 20.32 -0.65 -8.87
CA ASP A 94 19.28 -0.68 -9.90
C ASP A 94 17.88 -0.85 -9.30
N LEU A 95 17.23 -2.02 -9.44
CA LEU A 95 15.90 -2.28 -8.91
C LEU A 95 15.90 -2.88 -7.48
N LEU A 96 17.07 -3.23 -6.93
CA LEU A 96 17.21 -3.80 -5.58
C LEU A 96 17.01 -2.72 -4.50
N MET A 97 16.23 -3.07 -3.48
CA MET A 97 15.85 -2.19 -2.38
C MET A 97 16.69 -2.45 -1.13
N ASP A 98 16.98 -1.40 -0.34
CA ASP A 98 17.56 -1.50 1.00
C ASP A 98 16.46 -1.78 2.03
N GLU A 99 16.06 -3.05 2.13
CA GLU A 99 15.05 -3.47 3.10
C GLU A 99 15.44 -3.15 4.55
N SER A 100 16.74 -3.18 4.86
CA SER A 100 17.22 -2.90 6.21
C SER A 100 17.02 -1.42 6.57
N ALA A 101 17.35 -0.51 5.66
CA ALA A 101 17.07 0.92 5.83
C ALA A 101 15.56 1.18 5.94
N ILE A 102 14.74 0.50 5.16
CA ILE A 102 13.28 0.64 5.21
C ILE A 102 12.75 0.16 6.57
N LEU A 103 13.13 -1.05 7.01
CA LEU A 103 12.67 -1.65 8.26
C LEU A 103 13.13 -0.91 9.51
N SER A 104 14.30 -0.25 9.45
CA SER A 104 14.85 0.52 10.58
C SER A 104 13.90 1.60 11.09
N GLN A 105 13.05 2.14 10.21
CA GLN A 105 12.05 3.16 10.54
C GLN A 105 10.98 2.66 11.52
N TYR A 106 10.76 1.35 11.58
CA TYR A 106 9.72 0.72 12.41
C TYR A 106 10.27 0.11 13.70
N GLN A 107 11.57 0.22 13.97
CA GLN A 107 12.21 -0.42 15.11
C GLN A 107 11.62 0.08 16.45
N SER A 108 11.31 1.37 16.55
CA SER A 108 10.69 1.97 17.74
C SER A 108 9.31 1.36 18.05
N PHE A 109 8.50 1.12 17.02
CA PHE A 109 7.22 0.43 17.15
C PHE A 109 7.42 -1.01 17.61
N LEU A 110 8.34 -1.76 16.98
CA LEU A 110 8.59 -3.16 17.35
C LEU A 110 9.11 -3.29 18.80
N GLN A 111 9.98 -2.37 19.24
CA GLN A 111 10.45 -2.31 20.63
C GLN A 111 9.33 -2.01 21.63
N SER A 112 8.31 -1.24 21.22
CA SER A 112 7.13 -0.97 22.07
C SER A 112 6.21 -2.19 22.23
N ALA A 113 6.38 -3.23 21.41
CA ALA A 113 5.58 -4.45 21.41
C ALA A 113 6.43 -5.71 21.67
N PRO A 114 7.13 -5.82 22.83
CA PRO A 114 8.05 -6.92 23.12
C PRO A 114 7.37 -8.30 23.27
N PHE A 115 6.03 -8.33 23.30
CA PHE A 115 5.24 -9.56 23.34
C PHE A 115 5.10 -10.23 21.96
N LEU A 116 5.49 -9.56 20.87
CA LEU A 116 5.51 -10.14 19.53
C LEU A 116 6.66 -11.14 19.41
N SER A 117 6.37 -12.32 18.88
CA SER A 117 7.41 -13.28 18.55
C SER A 117 8.33 -12.76 17.44
N ALA A 118 9.53 -13.33 17.33
CA ALA A 118 10.48 -12.96 16.28
C ALA A 118 9.90 -13.15 14.86
N SER A 119 9.09 -14.21 14.65
CA SER A 119 8.43 -14.44 13.37
C SER A 119 7.39 -13.36 13.06
N GLU A 120 6.60 -12.95 14.04
CA GLU A 120 5.62 -11.86 13.87
C GLU A 120 6.29 -10.53 13.56
N GLN A 121 7.42 -10.22 14.21
CA GLN A 121 8.20 -9.03 13.90
C GLN A 121 8.78 -9.07 12.47
N SER A 122 9.30 -10.23 12.04
CA SER A 122 9.81 -10.42 10.68
C SER A 122 8.72 -10.36 9.61
N GLU A 123 7.46 -10.60 9.97
CA GLU A 123 6.33 -10.58 9.04
C GLU A 123 6.16 -9.19 8.39
N LEU A 124 6.58 -8.12 9.09
CA LEU A 124 6.57 -6.75 8.56
C LEU A 124 7.29 -6.63 7.21
N ALA A 125 8.37 -7.39 7.00
CA ALA A 125 9.13 -7.36 5.75
C ALA A 125 8.27 -7.69 4.52
N LYS A 126 7.22 -8.51 4.68
CA LYS A 126 6.30 -8.85 3.59
C LYS A 126 5.37 -7.70 3.20
N TYR A 127 5.22 -6.70 4.06
CA TYR A 127 4.32 -5.58 3.85
C TYR A 127 5.05 -4.31 3.41
N ILE A 128 6.32 -4.13 3.75
CA ILE A 128 7.01 -2.83 3.53
C ILE A 128 7.01 -2.37 2.06
N ASN A 129 7.07 -3.29 1.11
CA ASN A 129 7.05 -2.96 -0.31
C ASN A 129 5.72 -2.30 -0.75
N ILE A 130 4.63 -2.56 -0.03
CA ILE A 130 3.32 -1.92 -0.25
C ILE A 130 3.39 -0.42 0.05
N ASN A 131 4.26 0.01 0.96
CA ASN A 131 4.44 1.44 1.29
C ASN A 131 4.82 2.29 0.08
N PHE A 132 5.36 1.68 -0.97
CA PHE A 132 5.88 2.38 -2.15
C PHE A 132 4.95 2.32 -3.36
N ILE A 133 3.76 1.71 -3.21
CA ILE A 133 2.69 1.79 -4.22
C ILE A 133 2.13 3.21 -4.26
N THR A 134 1.98 3.84 -3.10
CA THR A 134 1.43 5.19 -3.02
C THR A 134 2.30 6.19 -3.78
N PRO A 135 1.71 7.08 -4.60
CA PRO A 135 2.45 8.17 -5.22
C PRO A 135 2.81 9.28 -4.22
N LYS A 136 2.31 9.19 -2.98
CA LYS A 136 2.41 10.24 -1.97
C LYS A 136 3.82 10.32 -1.39
N LYS A 137 4.43 11.52 -1.44
CA LYS A 137 5.79 11.80 -0.93
C LYS A 137 5.81 12.52 0.42
N GLN A 138 4.81 12.30 1.27
CA GLN A 138 4.77 12.98 2.57
C GLN A 138 5.79 12.38 3.53
N ALA A 139 6.82 13.14 3.87
CA ALA A 139 7.78 12.76 4.89
C ALA A 139 7.09 12.42 6.22
N GLY A 140 7.50 11.32 6.85
CA GLY A 140 6.97 10.85 8.12
C GLY A 140 5.67 10.05 8.03
N TYR A 141 5.01 9.94 6.87
CA TYR A 141 3.87 9.05 6.69
C TYR A 141 4.26 7.61 7.01
N TYR A 142 3.49 6.92 7.86
CA TYR A 142 3.91 5.61 8.38
C TYR A 142 3.91 4.50 7.33
N GLY A 143 3.14 4.66 6.24
CA GLY A 143 3.14 3.73 5.11
C GLY A 143 1.99 2.72 5.14
N ASP A 144 1.46 2.44 3.94
CA ASP A 144 0.25 1.64 3.74
C ASP A 144 0.46 0.16 4.11
N GLY A 145 1.63 -0.39 3.77
CA GLY A 145 2.06 -1.71 4.20
C GLY A 145 2.14 -1.84 5.72
N PHE A 146 2.68 -0.82 6.40
CA PHE A 146 2.71 -0.82 7.86
C PHE A 146 1.31 -0.82 8.47
N PHE A 147 0.35 -0.08 7.90
CA PHE A 147 -1.04 -0.13 8.37
C PHE A 147 -1.66 -1.51 8.21
N LEU A 148 -1.41 -2.18 7.09
CA LEU A 148 -1.88 -3.55 6.86
C LEU A 148 -1.24 -4.55 7.84
N TYR A 149 0.05 -4.41 8.11
CA TYR A 149 0.74 -5.21 9.13
C TYR A 149 0.13 -5.01 10.52
N VAL A 150 -0.20 -3.77 10.89
CA VAL A 150 -0.91 -3.47 12.15
C VAL A 150 -2.30 -4.10 12.16
N GLY A 151 -3.05 -4.04 11.06
CA GLY A 151 -4.34 -4.74 10.93
C GLY A 151 -4.23 -6.25 11.09
N TRP A 152 -3.18 -6.86 10.53
CA TRP A 152 -2.86 -8.27 10.74
C TRP A 152 -2.57 -8.60 12.22
N LEU A 153 -1.80 -7.76 12.91
CA LEU A 153 -1.55 -7.90 14.36
C LEU A 153 -2.84 -7.75 15.18
N MET A 154 -3.73 -6.83 14.83
CA MET A 154 -5.02 -6.64 15.51
C MET A 154 -5.87 -7.91 15.49
N ASN A 155 -5.88 -8.63 14.37
CA ASN A 155 -6.60 -9.90 14.25
C ASN A 155 -6.00 -11.01 15.13
N ARG A 156 -4.67 -11.00 15.34
CA ARG A 156 -3.96 -11.98 16.17
C ARG A 156 -4.03 -11.67 17.67
N TYR A 157 -4.14 -10.39 18.02
CA TYR A 157 -4.24 -9.92 19.40
C TYR A 157 -5.49 -9.04 19.59
N PRO A 158 -6.72 -9.61 19.54
CA PRO A 158 -7.95 -8.82 19.70
C PRO A 158 -7.99 -8.02 21.00
N THR A 159 -7.40 -8.54 22.07
CA THR A 159 -7.30 -7.88 23.38
C THR A 159 -6.42 -6.62 23.37
N ARG A 160 -5.52 -6.49 22.39
CA ARG A 160 -4.61 -5.34 22.19
C ARG A 160 -4.95 -4.54 20.93
N ALA A 161 -6.04 -4.87 20.24
CA ALA A 161 -6.42 -4.21 18.99
C ALA A 161 -6.56 -2.68 19.15
N ARG A 162 -6.95 -2.22 20.34
CA ARG A 162 -6.97 -0.79 20.70
C ARG A 162 -5.60 -0.13 20.58
N ASP A 163 -4.57 -0.74 21.16
CA ASP A 163 -3.23 -0.18 21.25
C ASP A 163 -2.59 -0.11 19.87
N PHE A 164 -2.80 -1.16 19.07
CA PHE A 164 -2.40 -1.20 17.67
C PHE A 164 -3.13 -0.17 16.81
N LEU A 165 -4.44 -0.04 16.96
CA LEU A 165 -5.19 0.97 16.23
C LEU A 165 -4.72 2.39 16.61
N GLN A 166 -4.37 2.62 17.88
CA GLN A 166 -3.83 3.88 18.36
C GLN A 166 -2.45 4.20 17.77
N SER A 167 -1.59 3.20 17.57
CA SER A 167 -0.24 3.43 17.03
C SER A 167 -0.25 3.94 15.58
N ILE A 168 -1.34 3.72 14.84
CA ILE A 168 -1.53 4.20 13.46
C ILE A 168 -2.47 5.40 13.35
N ALA A 169 -2.95 5.94 14.48
CA ALA A 169 -3.95 7.01 14.53
C ALA A 169 -3.36 8.43 14.52
N HIS A 170 -2.08 8.60 14.24
CA HIS A 170 -1.42 9.92 14.29
C HIS A 170 -2.10 10.93 13.35
N ASP A 171 -2.32 12.15 13.85
CA ASP A 171 -3.09 13.21 13.17
C ASP A 171 -2.54 13.62 11.80
N LYS A 172 -1.22 13.60 11.62
CA LYS A 172 -0.50 13.97 10.39
C LYS A 172 0.02 12.80 9.57
N TYR A 173 0.41 11.70 10.22
CA TYR A 173 1.19 10.63 9.60
C TYR A 173 0.46 9.28 9.55
N GLY A 174 -0.68 9.19 10.22
CA GLY A 174 -1.44 7.95 10.41
C GLY A 174 -2.34 7.59 9.24
N VAL A 175 -3.09 6.51 9.45
CA VAL A 175 -3.90 5.81 8.43
C VAL A 175 -5.00 6.67 7.81
N MET A 176 -5.44 7.73 8.49
CA MET A 176 -6.44 8.66 7.96
C MET A 176 -5.96 9.47 6.75
N HIS A 177 -4.67 9.45 6.45
CA HIS A 177 -4.08 10.10 5.27
C HIS A 177 -3.91 9.16 4.07
N PHE A 178 -4.45 7.94 4.16
CA PHE A 178 -4.47 6.99 3.06
C PHE A 178 -5.31 7.50 1.88
N VAL A 179 -4.84 7.20 0.67
CA VAL A 179 -5.53 7.40 -0.60
C VAL A 179 -5.48 6.11 -1.41
N SER A 180 -6.50 5.89 -2.24
CA SER A 180 -6.65 4.68 -3.05
C SER A 180 -5.38 4.33 -3.84
N LEU A 181 -4.95 3.06 -3.75
CA LEU A 181 -3.79 2.51 -4.44
C LEU A 181 -4.15 1.83 -5.76
N LYS A 182 -5.44 1.54 -5.99
CA LYS A 182 -5.95 0.78 -7.15
C LYS A 182 -5.28 1.16 -8.48
N ASN A 183 -5.11 2.46 -8.72
CA ASN A 183 -4.60 2.98 -9.99
C ASN A 183 -3.07 3.00 -10.09
N TYR A 184 -2.37 2.73 -8.99
CA TYR A 184 -0.91 2.72 -8.87
C TYR A 184 -0.32 1.31 -8.71
N LEU A 185 -1.19 0.29 -8.78
CA LEU A 185 -0.87 -1.13 -8.72
C LEU A 185 -1.36 -1.82 -9.99
N TYR A 186 -0.57 -2.77 -10.52
CA TYR A 186 -0.99 -3.64 -11.60
C TYR A 186 -0.72 -5.13 -11.27
N PRO A 187 -1.73 -6.02 -11.45
CA PRO A 187 -3.10 -5.73 -11.89
C PRO A 187 -3.87 -4.87 -10.87
N PRO A 188 -4.84 -4.03 -11.31
CA PRO A 188 -5.59 -3.19 -10.39
C PRO A 188 -6.38 -4.03 -9.39
N SER A 189 -6.32 -3.67 -8.11
CA SER A 189 -6.99 -4.39 -7.02
C SER A 189 -7.45 -3.43 -5.94
N ASP A 190 -8.69 -3.60 -5.48
CA ASP A 190 -9.27 -2.81 -4.40
C ASP A 190 -9.00 -3.42 -3.01
N ARG A 191 -8.40 -4.62 -2.95
CA ARG A 191 -8.23 -5.37 -1.69
C ARG A 191 -7.43 -4.62 -0.63
N LEU A 192 -6.36 -3.91 -1.05
CA LEU A 192 -5.54 -3.11 -0.14
C LEU A 192 -6.32 -1.89 0.35
N ASP A 193 -7.05 -1.24 -0.56
CA ASP A 193 -7.89 -0.09 -0.26
C ASP A 193 -8.98 -0.43 0.75
N GLU A 194 -9.72 -1.53 0.51
CA GLU A 194 -10.77 -2.02 1.41
C GLU A 194 -10.23 -2.30 2.82
N ALA A 195 -9.10 -3.00 2.92
CA ALA A 195 -8.49 -3.32 4.21
C ALA A 195 -8.07 -2.05 4.99
N ILE A 196 -7.55 -1.03 4.30
CA ILE A 196 -7.15 0.23 4.94
C ILE A 196 -8.38 1.09 5.27
N TYR A 197 -9.41 1.11 4.42
CA TYR A 197 -10.67 1.79 4.72
C TYR A 197 -11.38 1.19 5.94
N ASP A 198 -11.28 -0.13 6.16
CA ASP A 198 -11.79 -0.75 7.38
C ASP A 198 -11.08 -0.21 8.64
N LEU A 199 -9.76 -0.01 8.59
CA LEU A 199 -9.01 0.63 9.70
C LEU A 199 -9.47 2.07 9.94
N GLN A 200 -9.66 2.86 8.88
CA GLN A 200 -10.17 4.24 8.98
C GLN A 200 -11.60 4.28 9.57
N LYS A 201 -12.45 3.32 9.18
CA LYS A 201 -13.80 3.17 9.72
C LYS A 201 -13.77 2.85 11.22
N MET A 202 -12.87 1.97 11.66
CA MET A 202 -12.68 1.68 13.09
C MET A 202 -12.25 2.92 13.89
N LEU A 203 -11.42 3.81 13.31
CA LEU A 203 -11.00 5.05 13.97
C LEU A 203 -12.10 6.11 14.09
N THR A 204 -13.02 6.15 13.12
CA THR A 204 -14.05 7.20 13.03
C THR A 204 -15.38 6.81 13.69
N HIS A 205 -15.64 5.52 13.91
CA HIS A 205 -16.86 5.04 14.57
C HIS A 205 -16.85 5.28 16.09
N GLY A 206 -17.34 6.42 16.57
CA GLY A 206 -17.21 6.83 17.97
C GLY A 206 -17.84 5.94 19.07
N SER A 207 -18.76 5.03 18.76
CA SER A 207 -19.31 4.06 19.74
C SER A 207 -18.59 2.70 19.75
N ALA A 208 -17.84 2.39 18.69
CA ALA A 208 -17.10 1.14 18.51
C ALA A 208 -15.58 1.35 18.44
N CYS A 209 -15.14 2.62 18.39
CA CYS A 209 -13.73 2.96 18.41
C CYS A 209 -13.21 2.60 19.80
N PRO A 210 -12.23 1.70 19.89
CA PRO A 210 -11.74 1.26 21.19
C PRO A 210 -10.97 2.38 21.91
N ILE A 211 -10.66 3.49 21.23
CA ILE A 211 -9.86 4.59 21.75
C ILE A 211 -10.76 5.71 22.27
N ALA A 212 -10.76 5.92 23.60
CA ALA A 212 -11.39 7.10 24.20
C ALA A 212 -10.66 8.39 23.82
N ASN A 213 -11.40 9.45 23.46
CA ASN A 213 -10.91 10.80 23.14
C ASN A 213 -9.97 10.91 21.92
N ASN A 214 -10.04 10.01 20.93
CA ASN A 214 -9.30 10.22 19.69
C ASN A 214 -9.94 11.35 18.84
N THR A 215 -9.11 12.16 18.17
CA THR A 215 -9.57 13.23 17.29
C THR A 215 -10.51 12.71 16.20
N TRP A 216 -10.28 11.48 15.72
CA TRP A 216 -11.00 10.89 14.60
C TRP A 216 -12.44 10.46 14.94
N ALA A 217 -12.72 9.97 16.15
CA ALA A 217 -14.09 9.69 16.59
C ALA A 217 -14.89 10.98 16.73
N HIS A 218 -14.26 12.09 17.17
CA HIS A 218 -14.91 13.39 17.20
C HIS A 218 -15.29 13.85 15.78
N VAL A 219 -14.37 13.71 14.81
CA VAL A 219 -14.65 14.00 13.40
C VAL A 219 -15.80 13.13 12.88
N GLY A 220 -15.76 11.83 13.11
CA GLY A 220 -16.81 10.90 12.69
C GLY A 220 -18.18 11.23 13.30
N LYS A 221 -18.21 11.54 14.62
CA LYS A 221 -19.44 11.96 15.32
C LYS A 221 -20.01 13.27 14.75
N ASN A 222 -19.15 14.26 14.50
CA ASN A 222 -19.56 15.55 13.95
C ASN A 222 -20.13 15.40 12.52
N LEU A 223 -19.52 14.53 11.70
CA LEU A 223 -20.04 14.22 10.37
C LEU A 223 -21.40 13.53 10.44
N ALA A 224 -21.57 12.53 11.31
CA ALA A 224 -22.83 11.84 11.48
C ALA A 224 -23.96 12.78 11.95
N LEU A 225 -23.66 13.70 12.87
CA LEU A 225 -24.62 14.71 13.33
C LEU A 225 -25.02 15.68 12.22
N LYS A 226 -24.08 16.08 11.35
CA LYS A 226 -24.35 17.02 10.26
C LYS A 226 -25.35 16.49 9.23
N TYR A 227 -25.37 15.17 9.03
CA TYR A 227 -26.24 14.50 8.06
C TYR A 227 -27.32 13.63 8.72
N ALA A 228 -27.65 13.91 9.98
CA ALA A 228 -28.75 13.25 10.66
C ALA A 228 -30.09 13.73 10.08
N PHE A 229 -30.78 12.84 9.36
CA PHE A 229 -32.15 13.11 8.94
C PHE A 229 -33.09 13.02 10.15
N PRO A 230 -34.07 13.94 10.28
CA PRO A 230 -35.05 13.84 11.35
C PRO A 230 -35.82 12.52 11.22
N PRO A 231 -36.14 11.86 12.35
CA PRO A 231 -36.93 10.64 12.31
C PRO A 231 -38.27 10.92 11.61
N LYS A 232 -38.73 9.97 10.77
CA LYS A 232 -40.06 10.06 10.15
C LYS A 232 -41.08 10.34 11.24
N GLN A 233 -41.77 11.48 11.15
CA GLN A 233 -42.83 11.83 12.08
C GLN A 233 -43.91 10.73 11.99
N THR A 234 -44.05 9.94 13.05
CA THR A 234 -45.16 9.00 13.16
C THR A 234 -46.44 9.83 13.25
N PRO A 235 -47.42 9.65 12.34
CA PRO A 235 -48.66 10.41 12.42
C PRO A 235 -49.32 10.16 13.78
N PRO A 236 -49.91 11.20 14.40
CA PRO A 236 -50.53 11.07 15.72
C PRO A 236 -51.61 9.98 15.67
N ARG A 237 -51.55 9.04 16.63
CA ARG A 237 -52.60 8.04 16.83
C ARG A 237 -53.93 8.78 16.98
N GLN A 238 -54.83 8.61 16.02
CA GLN A 238 -56.22 9.00 16.19
C GLN A 238 -56.76 8.26 17.42
N GLN A 239 -57.05 9.01 18.49
CA GLN A 239 -57.77 8.48 19.63
C GLN A 239 -59.16 8.08 19.13
N SER A 240 -59.40 6.78 19.02
CA SER A 240 -60.71 6.22 18.74
C SER A 240 -61.63 6.59 19.91
N GLY A 241 -62.56 7.51 19.66
CA GLY A 241 -63.57 7.88 20.64
C GLY A 241 -64.40 6.66 21.04
N ILE A 242 -64.48 6.43 22.35
CA ILE A 242 -65.38 5.43 22.93
C ILE A 242 -66.80 6.00 22.81
N PHE A 243 -67.61 5.41 21.94
CA PHE A 243 -69.07 5.60 21.96
C PHE A 243 -69.64 4.67 23.02
N TYR A 244 -70.21 5.23 24.09
CA TYR A 244 -71.10 4.50 25.00
C TYR A 244 -72.52 4.53 24.39
N LEU A 245 -73.09 3.33 24.24
CA LEU A 245 -74.52 3.09 23.99
C LEU A 245 -75.31 3.19 25.30
#